data_AF-A0A6V8JXY9-F1
#
_entry.id   AF-A0A6V8JXY9-F1
#
_cell.length_a   1.000
_cell.length_b   1.000
_cell.length_c   1.000
_cell.angle_alpha   90.00
_cell.angle_beta   90.00
_cell.angle_gamma   90.00
#
_symmetry.space_group_name_H-M   'P 1'
#
loop_
_entity.id
_entity.type
_entity.pdbx_description
1 polymer ?
#
loop_
_entity_poly.entity_id
_entity_poly.type
_entity_poly.pdbx_seq_one_letter_code
_entity_poly.pdbx_strand_id
1 'polypeptide(L)'
;MDSQARVQQWAALRDAGHWSGVLALYAASTPPRPAGADVTELVTGDDRVDLSATLSTLADRGARVVRVDSGGTLIGALLHRGLLDELSLLVHPVLAGAAGTRHWHGAAPPPEGPLEPAGAQPLDGGLVWLRYRTPGATPPR
;
A
#
# COMPACT_ATOMS: atom_id res chain seq x y z
N MET A 1 -3.04 -4.00 -5.15
CA MET A 1 -2.14 -4.27 -6.29
C MET A 1 -2.09 -5.77 -6.50
N ASP A 2 -2.40 -6.23 -7.71
CA ASP A 2 -2.43 -7.66 -8.03
C ASP A 2 -1.70 -7.91 -9.35
N SER A 3 -0.38 -7.78 -9.33
CA SER A 3 0.47 -7.94 -10.51
C SER A 3 0.53 -9.38 -11.03
N GLN A 4 -0.19 -10.32 -10.40
CA GLN A 4 -0.19 -11.74 -10.72
C GLN A 4 -1.61 -12.28 -10.96
N ALA A 5 -2.61 -11.40 -11.07
CA ALA A 5 -4.02 -11.76 -11.29
C ALA A 5 -4.57 -12.82 -10.31
N ARG A 6 -4.13 -12.79 -9.04
CA ARG A 6 -4.54 -13.73 -7.99
C ARG A 6 -5.88 -13.42 -7.36
N VAL A 7 -6.38 -12.19 -7.48
CA VAL A 7 -7.67 -11.79 -6.91
C VAL A 7 -8.78 -12.07 -7.93
N GLN A 8 -9.68 -12.97 -7.59
CA GLN A 8 -10.73 -13.47 -8.48
C GLN A 8 -12.14 -12.95 -8.11
N GLN A 9 -12.32 -12.37 -6.92
CA GLN A 9 -13.64 -11.98 -6.39
C GLN A 9 -13.77 -10.46 -6.16
N TRP A 10 -13.47 -9.66 -7.18
CA TRP A 10 -13.52 -8.19 -7.08
C TRP A 10 -14.93 -7.63 -6.80
N ALA A 11 -15.98 -8.28 -7.33
CA ALA A 11 -17.36 -7.87 -7.10
C ALA A 11 -17.78 -8.05 -5.64
N ALA A 12 -17.38 -9.16 -4.99
CA ALA A 12 -17.67 -9.40 -3.58
C ALA A 12 -16.94 -8.41 -2.64
N LEU A 13 -15.71 -8.00 -3.00
CA LEU A 13 -14.97 -6.97 -2.25
C LEU A 13 -15.61 -5.58 -2.38
N ARG A 14 -16.15 -5.24 -3.56
CA ARG A 14 -16.90 -4.01 -3.78
C ARG A 14 -18.22 -4.01 -3.02
N ASP A 15 -18.97 -5.11 -3.10
CA ASP A 15 -20.31 -5.23 -2.52
C ASP A 15 -20.29 -5.36 -0.98
N ALA A 16 -19.11 -5.50 -0.37
CA ALA A 16 -18.89 -5.37 1.08
C ALA A 16 -19.11 -3.93 1.61
N GLY A 17 -19.56 -2.99 0.77
CA GLY A 17 -20.21 -1.74 1.20
C GLY A 17 -19.27 -0.60 1.61
N HIS A 18 -17.96 -0.80 1.58
CA HIS A 18 -16.99 0.21 2.00
C HIS A 18 -16.21 0.84 0.84
N TRP A 19 -16.38 0.34 -0.39
CA TRP A 19 -15.51 0.64 -1.53
C TRP A 19 -16.34 1.26 -2.66
N SER A 20 -15.99 2.48 -3.11
CA SER A 20 -16.70 3.18 -4.19
C SER A 20 -16.41 2.63 -5.59
N GLY A 21 -15.38 1.79 -5.73
CA GLY A 21 -14.96 1.19 -6.99
C GLY A 21 -13.68 0.37 -6.83
N VAL A 22 -13.25 -0.25 -7.93
CA VAL A 22 -12.02 -1.05 -8.01
C VAL A 22 -11.22 -0.57 -9.23
N LEU A 23 -9.95 -0.24 -8.99
CA LEU A 23 -8.97 0.07 -10.05
C LEU A 23 -7.84 -0.94 -10.00
N ALA A 24 -7.62 -1.65 -11.11
CA ALA A 24 -6.51 -2.57 -11.26
C ALA A 24 -5.28 -1.84 -11.81
N LEU A 25 -4.12 -1.99 -11.17
CA LEU A 25 -2.85 -1.36 -11.55
C LEU A 25 -1.97 -2.37 -12.29
N TYR A 26 -1.42 -1.96 -13.45
CA TYR A 26 -0.60 -2.81 -14.30
C TYR A 26 0.64 -2.10 -14.82
N ALA A 27 1.60 -2.92 -15.24
CA ALA A 27 2.68 -2.54 -16.13
C ALA A 27 2.35 -3.00 -17.57
N ALA A 28 2.93 -2.39 -18.59
CA ALA A 28 2.67 -2.73 -20.00
C ALA A 28 2.92 -4.21 -20.33
N SER A 29 3.89 -4.83 -19.64
CA SER A 29 4.22 -6.26 -19.74
C SER A 29 3.24 -7.19 -19.02
N THR A 30 2.25 -6.66 -18.28
CA THR A 30 1.30 -7.50 -17.53
C THR A 30 0.36 -8.20 -18.51
N PRO A 31 0.19 -9.54 -18.44
CA PRO A 31 -0.71 -10.25 -19.34
C PRO A 31 -2.15 -9.70 -19.26
N PRO A 32 -2.87 -9.62 -20.40
CA PRO A 32 -4.24 -9.15 -20.41
C PRO A 32 -5.15 -10.07 -19.59
N ARG A 33 -6.17 -9.50 -18.95
CA ARG A 33 -7.14 -10.31 -18.21
C ARG A 33 -7.93 -11.24 -19.13
N PRO A 34 -8.47 -12.35 -18.57
CA PRO A 34 -9.48 -13.14 -19.24
C PRO A 34 -10.66 -12.26 -19.66
N ALA A 35 -11.23 -12.54 -20.83
CA ALA A 35 -12.42 -11.85 -21.32
C ALA A 35 -13.56 -11.97 -20.29
N GLY A 36 -14.24 -10.84 -20.00
CA GLY A 36 -15.35 -10.78 -19.05
C GLY A 36 -15.01 -10.22 -17.67
N ALA A 37 -13.76 -9.84 -17.41
CA ALA A 37 -13.40 -9.11 -16.20
C ALA A 37 -13.81 -7.63 -16.31
N ASP A 38 -14.95 -7.27 -15.73
CA ASP A 38 -15.42 -5.88 -15.65
C ASP A 38 -14.68 -5.12 -14.54
N VAL A 39 -13.48 -4.61 -14.86
CA VAL A 39 -12.71 -3.73 -13.96
C VAL A 39 -12.13 -2.56 -14.74
N THR A 40 -12.04 -1.40 -14.10
CA THR A 40 -11.23 -0.30 -14.64
C THR A 40 -9.75 -0.62 -14.44
N GLU A 41 -8.95 -0.36 -15.46
CA GLU A 41 -7.51 -0.62 -15.47
C GLU A 41 -6.73 0.69 -15.54
N LEU A 42 -5.56 0.72 -14.91
CA LEU A 42 -4.57 1.78 -15.02
C LEU A 42 -3.20 1.14 -15.29
N VAL A 43 -2.66 1.40 -16.47
CA VAL A 43 -1.33 0.92 -16.88
C VAL A 43 -0.32 2.04 -16.66
N THR A 44 0.75 1.74 -15.94
CA THR A 44 1.88 2.64 -15.69
C THR A 44 3.18 1.84 -15.67
N GLY A 45 4.22 2.36 -16.32
CA GLY A 45 5.50 1.66 -16.45
C GLY A 45 5.45 0.43 -17.37
N ASP A 46 6.63 -0.13 -17.65
CA ASP A 46 6.79 -1.18 -18.67
C ASP A 46 6.85 -2.58 -18.03
N ASP A 47 7.92 -2.88 -17.29
CA ASP A 47 8.14 -4.19 -16.64
C ASP A 47 7.46 -4.30 -15.26
N ARG A 48 7.29 -3.16 -14.60
CA ARG A 48 6.68 -3.01 -13.28
C ARG A 48 5.83 -1.76 -13.25
N VAL A 49 4.81 -1.78 -12.39
CA VAL A 49 3.96 -0.61 -12.12
C VAL A 49 4.84 0.56 -11.68
N ASP A 50 4.73 1.69 -12.36
CA ASP A 50 5.33 2.94 -11.89
C ASP A 50 4.45 3.53 -10.78
N LEU A 51 4.90 3.34 -9.54
CA LEU A 51 4.20 3.81 -8.34
C LEU A 51 4.07 5.34 -8.30
N SER A 52 5.05 6.08 -8.82
CA SER A 52 4.99 7.55 -8.82
C SER A 52 3.92 8.02 -9.80
N ALA A 53 3.98 7.54 -11.04
CA ALA A 53 2.98 7.85 -12.08
C ALA A 53 1.57 7.41 -11.66
N THR A 54 1.46 6.26 -10.98
CA THR A 54 0.20 5.78 -10.42
C THR A 54 -0.38 6.77 -9.41
N LEU A 55 0.41 7.19 -8.41
CA LEU A 55 -0.06 8.12 -7.38
C LEU A 55 -0.44 9.48 -7.98
N SER A 56 0.32 9.99 -8.94
CA SER A 56 -0.04 11.21 -9.68
C SER A 56 -1.36 11.06 -10.42
N THR A 57 -1.57 9.93 -11.11
CA THR A 57 -2.84 9.68 -11.82
C THR A 57 -4.02 9.57 -10.85
N LEU A 58 -3.82 8.97 -9.67
CA LEU A 58 -4.85 8.93 -8.64
C LEU A 58 -5.17 10.33 -8.10
N ALA A 59 -4.16 11.17 -7.91
CA ALA A 59 -4.33 12.56 -7.50
C ALA A 59 -5.11 13.37 -8.54
N ASP A 60 -4.81 13.20 -9.83
CA ASP A 60 -5.54 13.83 -10.94
C ASP A 60 -7.01 13.38 -11.00
N ARG A 61 -7.29 12.14 -10.57
CA ARG A 61 -8.64 11.61 -10.38
C ARG A 61 -9.31 12.05 -9.07
N GLY A 62 -8.68 12.96 -8.32
CA GLY A 62 -9.21 13.56 -7.11
C GLY A 62 -8.84 12.84 -5.80
N ALA A 63 -8.00 11.81 -5.83
CA ALA A 63 -7.56 11.15 -4.61
C ALA A 63 -6.65 12.09 -3.79
N ARG A 64 -7.04 12.36 -2.54
CA ARG A 64 -6.26 13.20 -1.60
C ARG A 64 -5.37 12.36 -0.68
N VAL A 65 -5.81 11.15 -0.37
CA VAL A 65 -5.11 10.22 0.52
C VAL A 65 -5.18 8.84 -0.12
N VAL A 66 -4.02 8.19 -0.25
CA VAL A 66 -3.92 6.80 -0.70
C VAL A 66 -3.42 5.98 0.47
N ARG A 67 -4.30 5.14 1.03
CA ARG A 67 -3.91 4.16 2.05
C ARG A 67 -3.43 2.89 1.38
N VAL A 68 -2.25 2.43 1.77
CA VAL A 68 -1.67 1.18 1.29
C VAL A 68 -1.74 0.14 2.39
N ASP A 69 -2.62 -0.83 2.23
CA ASP A 69 -2.70 -2.02 3.07
C ASP A 69 -2.27 -3.22 2.23
N SER A 70 -1.02 -3.64 2.40
CA SER A 70 -0.37 -4.64 1.54
C SER A 70 0.75 -5.36 2.28
N GLY A 71 1.26 -6.43 1.68
CA GLY A 71 2.48 -7.08 2.18
C GLY A 71 3.72 -6.18 2.08
N GLY A 72 4.76 -6.53 2.82
CA GLY A 72 5.90 -5.64 3.00
C GLY A 72 6.68 -5.28 1.73
N THR A 73 6.59 -6.05 0.66
CA THR A 73 7.26 -5.72 -0.62
C THR A 73 6.81 -4.38 -1.20
N LEU A 74 5.49 -4.09 -1.22
CA LEU A 74 4.99 -2.83 -1.78
C LEU A 74 5.29 -1.66 -0.84
N ILE A 75 5.11 -1.85 0.46
CA ILE A 75 5.48 -0.84 1.47
C ILE A 75 6.98 -0.48 1.35
N GLY A 76 7.84 -1.50 1.24
CA GLY A 76 9.27 -1.31 1.02
C GLY A 76 9.59 -0.54 -0.26
N ALA A 77 8.90 -0.85 -1.36
CA ALA A 77 9.08 -0.13 -2.62
C ALA A 77 8.66 1.35 -2.54
N LEU A 78 7.60 1.67 -1.80
CA LEU A 78 7.18 3.06 -1.55
C LEU A 78 8.19 3.80 -0.68
N LEU A 79 8.68 3.16 0.38
CA LEU A 79 9.72 3.73 1.25
C LEU A 79 10.99 4.08 0.46
N HIS A 80 11.51 3.14 -0.33
CA HIS A 80 12.73 3.36 -1.13
C HIS A 80 12.61 4.48 -2.15
N ARG A 81 11.38 4.78 -2.60
CA ARG A 81 11.10 5.83 -3.57
C ARG A 81 10.73 7.17 -2.91
N GLY A 82 10.66 7.22 -1.58
CA GLY A 82 10.22 8.42 -0.86
C GLY A 82 8.74 8.77 -1.14
N LEU A 83 7.91 7.78 -1.45
CA LEU A 83 6.50 7.96 -1.83
C LEU A 83 5.52 7.72 -0.67
N LEU A 84 6.03 7.66 0.56
CA LEU A 84 5.24 7.35 1.75
C LEU A 84 5.34 8.52 2.72
N ASP A 85 4.22 9.18 2.99
CA ASP A 85 4.19 10.34 3.89
C ASP A 85 4.05 9.96 5.37
N GLU A 86 3.21 8.96 5.66
CA GLU A 86 2.90 8.50 7.02
C GLU A 86 2.83 6.96 7.10
N LEU A 87 3.51 6.41 8.11
CA LEU A 87 3.43 5.02 8.52
C LEU A 87 2.41 4.87 9.64
N SER A 88 1.51 3.89 9.51
CA SER A 88 0.53 3.53 10.53
C SER A 88 0.76 2.07 10.95
N LEU A 89 1.23 1.86 12.18
CA LEU A 89 1.63 0.56 12.72
C LEU A 89 0.69 0.14 13.86
N LEU A 90 0.24 -1.11 13.81
CA LEU A 90 -0.53 -1.74 14.89
C LEU A 90 0.37 -2.76 15.59
N VAL A 91 0.67 -2.52 16.86
CA VAL A 91 1.56 -3.36 17.68
C VAL A 91 0.73 -4.18 18.65
N HIS A 92 0.62 -5.48 18.37
CA HIS A 92 -0.12 -6.42 19.21
C HIS A 92 0.75 -6.93 20.36
N PRO A 93 0.21 -7.08 21.58
CA PRO A 93 0.96 -7.58 22.75
C PRO A 93 1.09 -9.11 22.72
N VAL A 94 1.63 -9.66 21.64
CA VAL A 94 1.75 -11.12 21.43
C VAL A 94 3.13 -11.49 20.88
N LEU A 95 3.61 -12.68 21.24
CA LEU A 95 4.79 -13.27 20.64
C LEU A 95 4.37 -14.08 19.41
N ALA A 96 4.71 -13.59 18.22
CA ALA A 96 4.27 -14.17 16.95
C ALA A 96 4.96 -15.52 16.59
N GLY A 97 6.03 -15.91 17.29
CA GLY A 97 6.75 -17.18 17.03
C GLY A 97 7.31 -17.32 15.62
N ALA A 98 7.44 -16.22 14.86
CA ALA A 98 7.86 -16.26 13.47
C ALA A 98 9.39 -16.43 13.34
N ALA A 99 9.82 -17.49 12.66
CA ALA A 99 11.19 -17.62 12.19
C ALA A 99 11.38 -16.87 10.86
N GLY A 100 12.35 -15.95 10.79
CA GLY A 100 12.82 -15.33 9.53
C GLY A 100 12.55 -13.82 9.34
N THR A 101 12.86 -13.32 8.13
CA THR A 101 12.97 -11.92 7.70
C THR A 101 11.67 -11.30 7.17
N ARG A 102 10.51 -11.66 7.75
CA ARG A 102 9.21 -11.09 7.32
C ARG A 102 8.99 -9.71 7.93
N HIS A 103 9.77 -8.74 7.50
CA HIS A 103 9.58 -7.36 7.90
C HIS A 103 8.37 -6.77 7.18
N TRP A 104 7.69 -5.84 7.86
CA TRP A 104 6.57 -5.09 7.30
C TRP A 104 6.97 -4.19 6.12
N HIS A 105 8.26 -3.96 5.89
CA HIS A 105 8.83 -3.26 4.73
C HIS A 105 9.48 -4.22 3.70
N GLY A 106 9.28 -5.53 3.84
CA GLY A 106 9.83 -6.53 2.92
C GLY A 106 11.25 -6.98 3.26
N ALA A 107 11.87 -7.74 2.36
CA ALA A 107 13.15 -8.41 2.61
C ALA A 107 14.37 -7.48 2.49
N ALA A 108 14.29 -6.43 1.66
CA ALA A 108 15.36 -5.45 1.52
C ALA A 108 15.43 -4.55 2.77
N PRO A 109 16.63 -4.12 3.19
CA PRO A 109 16.77 -3.13 4.25
C PRO A 109 16.05 -1.83 3.83
N PRO A 110 15.35 -1.14 4.74
CA PRO A 110 14.70 0.13 4.42
C PRO A 110 15.75 1.25 4.28
N PRO A 111 15.40 2.40 3.67
CA PRO A 111 16.27 3.57 3.70
C PRO A 111 16.58 3.99 5.15
N GLU A 112 17.82 4.40 5.40
CA GLU A 112 18.25 4.90 6.70
C GLU A 112 17.72 6.32 6.92
N GLY A 113 17.25 6.59 8.15
CA GLY A 113 16.79 7.93 8.53
C GLY A 113 15.88 7.90 9.75
N PRO A 114 15.68 9.06 10.41
CA PRO A 114 14.73 9.16 11.50
C PRO A 114 13.29 9.08 10.98
N LEU A 115 12.40 8.63 11.84
CA LEU A 115 10.96 8.77 11.65
C LEU A 115 10.43 9.76 12.68
N GLU A 116 9.55 10.67 12.25
CA GLU A 116 9.00 11.69 13.14
C GLU A 116 7.71 11.17 13.81
N PRO A 117 7.62 11.12 15.15
CA PRO A 117 6.39 10.68 15.81
C PRO A 117 5.21 11.58 15.47
N ALA A 118 4.12 10.98 14.97
CA ALA A 118 2.88 11.68 14.65
C ALA A 118 1.74 11.31 15.60
N GLY A 119 1.81 10.14 16.24
CA GLY A 119 0.86 9.76 17.28
C GLY A 119 1.16 8.39 17.88
N ALA A 120 0.73 8.20 19.12
CA ALA A 120 0.74 6.92 19.81
C ALA A 120 -0.54 6.81 20.62
N GLN A 121 -1.38 5.83 20.30
CA GLN A 121 -2.68 5.66 20.95
C GLN A 121 -2.85 4.20 21.40
N PRO A 122 -3.13 3.94 22.69
CA PRO A 122 -3.59 2.64 23.12
C PRO A 122 -4.99 2.37 22.58
N LEU A 123 -5.22 1.15 22.12
CA LEU A 123 -6.50 0.61 21.70
C LEU A 123 -6.89 -0.55 22.61
N ASP A 124 -8.14 -1.00 22.50
CA ASP A 124 -8.65 -2.12 23.27
C ASP A 124 -7.82 -3.39 23.09
N GLY A 125 -7.75 -4.22 24.13
CA GLY A 125 -6.98 -5.46 24.11
C GLY A 125 -5.46 -5.27 24.20
N GLY A 126 -4.99 -4.09 24.62
CA GLY A 126 -3.56 -3.80 24.79
C GLY A 126 -2.81 -3.54 23.49
N LEU A 127 -3.54 -3.36 22.38
CA LEU A 127 -3.00 -2.97 21.09
C LEU A 127 -2.52 -1.51 21.14
N VAL A 128 -1.41 -1.20 20.48
CA VAL A 128 -0.95 0.19 20.34
C VAL A 128 -0.94 0.56 18.88
N TRP A 129 -1.59 1.68 18.55
CA TRP A 129 -1.52 2.31 17.25
C TRP A 129 -0.45 3.40 17.26
N LEU A 130 0.62 3.17 16.50
CA LEU A 130 1.71 4.12 16.32
C LEU A 130 1.64 4.74 14.94
N ARG A 131 1.87 6.04 14.86
CA ARG A 131 1.97 6.79 13.60
C ARG A 131 3.27 7.55 13.54
N TYR A 132 3.92 7.49 12.39
CA TYR A 132 5.18 8.18 12.13
C TYR A 132 5.18 8.83 10.75
N ARG A 133 5.75 10.01 10.62
CA ARG A 133 6.01 10.65 9.32
C ARG A 133 7.41 10.33 8.84
N THR A 134 7.56 10.24 7.52
CA THR A 134 8.88 10.15 6.90
C THR A 134 9.46 11.55 6.71
N PRO A 135 10.80 11.72 6.79
CA PRO A 135 11.43 13.02 6.56
C PRO A 135 11.15 13.54 5.15
N GLY A 136 10.74 14.81 5.05
CA GLY A 136 10.42 15.45 3.76
C GLY A 136 8.99 15.23 3.27
N ALA A 137 8.17 14.45 3.98
CA ALA A 137 6.74 14.36 3.73
C ALA A 137 6.08 15.72 3.96
N THR A 138 5.45 16.28 2.92
CA THR A 138 4.65 17.50 3.08
C THR A 138 3.30 17.10 3.67
N PRO A 139 2.80 17.72 4.75
CA PRO A 139 1.51 17.36 5.30
C PRO A 139 0.42 17.50 4.23
N PRO A 140 -0.54 16.57 4.16
CA PRO A 140 -1.64 16.69 3.23
C PRO A 140 -2.42 17.98 3.52
N ARG A 141 -2.65 18.78 2.47
CA ARG A 141 -3.52 19.96 2.51
C ARG A 141 -4.98 19.58 2.61
#